data_AF-A0A6A6NS49-F1
#
_entry.id   AF-A0A6A6NS49-F1
#
_cell.length_a   1.000
_cell.length_b   1.000
_cell.length_c   1.000
_cell.angle_alpha   90.00
_cell.angle_beta   90.00
_cell.angle_gamma   90.00
#
_symmetry.space_group_name_H-M   'P 1'
#
loop_
_entity.id
_entity.type
_entity.pdbx_description
1 polymer ?
#
loop_
_entity_poly.entity_id
_entity_poly.type
_entity_poly.pdbx_seq_one_letter_code
_entity_poly.pdbx_strand_id
1 'polypeptide(L)'
;MIRSTQIARLDGLILAASVDDDQSQAELQDIKGKVKQVMRRLSRNSEPQASIESGLYTIHYLIADALVFLCICDKSYPRKLAFTYLSDLCSEFTTTYPSQQYMSATCRPFAFVEFDTFIQRTKKTYQDTRATQNLDKLNDELKDVTKVMTKNIEDLLYRGDNLERMGEMSGRLREDSKKYRKAAVRINWELLLKQYGPVAALVFIMVVFIWWRFF
;
A
#
# COMPACT_ATOMS: atom_id res chain seq x y z
N MET A 1 16.92 9.53 6.29
CA MET A 1 16.88 9.49 4.81
C MET A 1 15.46 9.29 4.31
N ILE A 2 15.19 9.63 3.04
CA ILE A 2 13.91 9.31 2.37
C ILE A 2 13.90 7.82 2.02
N ARG A 3 12.85 7.12 2.43
CA ARG A 3 12.71 5.68 2.30
C ARG A 3 11.80 5.26 1.15
N SER A 4 10.63 5.86 1.05
CA SER A 4 9.63 5.54 0.03
C SER A 4 8.84 6.79 -0.33
N THR A 5 8.38 6.87 -1.59
CA THR A 5 7.63 8.01 -2.11
C THR A 5 6.41 7.51 -2.87
N GLN A 6 5.28 8.19 -2.72
CA GLN A 6 4.04 7.86 -3.39
C GLN A 6 3.34 9.13 -3.87
N ILE A 7 2.79 9.07 -5.08
CA ILE A 7 1.93 10.09 -5.66
C ILE A 7 0.56 9.45 -5.85
N ALA A 8 -0.46 10.06 -5.26
CA ALA A 8 -1.83 9.58 -5.33
C ALA A 8 -2.79 10.74 -5.55
N ARG A 9 -4.03 10.42 -5.89
CA ARG A 9 -5.14 11.35 -5.86
C ARG A 9 -5.83 11.33 -4.50
N LEU A 10 -6.55 12.39 -4.18
CA LEU A 10 -7.38 12.47 -2.97
C LEU A 10 -8.47 11.38 -2.88
N ASP A 11 -8.83 10.73 -3.98
CA ASP A 11 -9.74 9.58 -3.98
C ASP A 11 -9.05 8.25 -3.61
N GLY A 12 -7.74 8.29 -3.34
CA GLY A 12 -6.93 7.12 -2.98
C GLY A 12 -6.33 6.38 -4.18
N LEU A 13 -6.55 6.83 -5.41
CA LEU A 13 -5.94 6.23 -6.59
C LEU A 13 -4.44 6.53 -6.63
N ILE A 14 -3.62 5.48 -6.59
CA ILE A 14 -2.16 5.60 -6.70
C ILE A 14 -1.79 5.87 -8.16
N LEU A 15 -1.04 6.93 -8.41
CA LEU A 15 -0.60 7.35 -9.75
C LEU A 15 0.82 6.87 -10.06
N ALA A 16 1.73 7.05 -9.11
CA ALA A 16 3.12 6.62 -9.18
C ALA A 16 3.63 6.31 -7.76
N ALA A 17 4.63 5.43 -7.66
CA ALA A 17 5.29 5.13 -6.40
C ALA A 17 6.75 4.75 -6.66
N SER A 18 7.63 5.01 -5.70
CA SER A 18 9.01 4.55 -5.80
C SER A 18 9.11 3.05 -5.63
N VAL A 19 9.96 2.41 -6.44
CA VAL A 19 10.40 1.04 -6.15
C VAL A 19 11.32 1.09 -4.93
N ASP A 20 11.02 0.25 -3.94
CA ASP A 20 11.79 0.15 -2.70
C ASP A 20 12.57 -1.16 -2.67
N ASP A 21 13.79 -1.12 -2.12
CA ASP A 21 14.65 -2.29 -1.94
C ASP A 21 14.05 -3.30 -0.95
N ASP A 22 14.34 -4.59 -1.13
CA ASP A 22 13.73 -5.71 -0.38
C ASP A 22 13.85 -5.57 1.15
N GLN A 23 14.99 -5.10 1.66
CA GLN A 23 15.20 -4.91 3.09
C GLN A 23 14.35 -3.76 3.65
N SER A 24 14.20 -2.69 2.87
CA SER A 24 13.34 -1.56 3.22
C SER A 24 11.86 -1.97 3.16
N GLN A 25 11.47 -2.90 2.27
CA GLN A 25 10.09 -3.37 2.21
C GLN A 25 9.64 -3.97 3.53
N ALA A 26 10.42 -4.86 4.15
CA ALA A 26 10.03 -5.55 5.39
C ALA A 26 9.83 -4.57 6.56
N GLU A 27 10.76 -3.63 6.74
CA GLU A 27 10.69 -2.61 7.81
C GLU A 27 9.56 -1.60 7.58
N LEU A 28 9.24 -1.29 6.33
CA LEU A 28 8.27 -0.26 5.96
C LEU A 28 6.85 -0.82 5.71
N GLN A 29 6.62 -2.13 5.72
CA GLN A 29 5.30 -2.70 5.44
C GLN A 29 4.22 -2.14 6.38
N ASP A 30 4.49 -2.05 7.68
CA ASP A 30 3.54 -1.53 8.67
C ASP A 30 3.20 -0.05 8.41
N ILE A 31 4.23 0.78 8.20
CA ILE A 31 4.06 2.20 7.90
C ILE A 31 3.32 2.40 6.57
N LYS A 32 3.62 1.62 5.53
CA LYS A 32 2.87 1.65 4.27
C LYS A 32 1.40 1.28 4.45
N GLY A 33 1.10 0.33 5.34
CA GLY A 33 -0.27 0.02 5.76
C GLY A 33 -0.97 1.24 6.38
N LYS A 34 -0.29 1.91 7.32
CA LYS A 34 -0.78 3.13 7.96
C LYS A 34 -0.93 4.30 6.98
N VAL A 35 -0.02 4.45 6.01
CA VAL A 35 -0.11 5.46 4.94
C VAL A 35 -1.38 5.30 4.11
N LYS A 36 -1.78 4.06 3.79
CA LYS A 36 -3.07 3.82 3.10
C LYS A 36 -4.26 4.30 3.93
N GLN A 37 -4.23 4.10 5.24
CA GLN A 37 -5.27 4.59 6.14
C GLN A 37 -5.27 6.11 6.22
N VAL A 38 -4.09 6.75 6.32
CA VAL A 38 -3.95 8.21 6.26
C VAL A 38 -4.52 8.75 4.96
N MET A 39 -4.19 8.16 3.81
CA MET A 39 -4.67 8.60 2.50
C MET A 39 -6.20 8.60 2.40
N ARG A 40 -6.86 7.60 3.00
CA ARG A 40 -8.33 7.53 3.05
C ARG A 40 -8.98 8.62 3.92
N ARG A 41 -8.22 9.23 4.83
CA ARG A 41 -8.69 10.31 5.71
C ARG A 41 -8.39 11.69 5.14
N LEU A 42 -7.46 11.80 4.20
CA LEU A 42 -7.16 13.07 3.54
C LEU A 42 -8.34 13.50 2.68
N SER A 43 -8.64 14.79 2.74
CA SER A 43 -9.73 15.41 1.98
C SER A 43 -9.30 16.80 1.52
N ARG A 44 -10.13 17.46 0.71
CA ARG A 44 -9.88 18.85 0.29
C ARG A 44 -9.85 19.85 1.46
N ASN A 45 -10.44 19.49 2.61
CA ASN A 45 -10.45 20.31 3.82
C ASN A 45 -9.25 20.03 4.74
N SER A 46 -8.40 19.06 4.40
CA SER A 46 -7.19 18.77 5.16
C SER A 46 -6.16 19.87 4.95
N GLU A 47 -5.26 20.03 5.92
CA GLU A 47 -4.12 20.94 5.78
C GLU A 47 -3.33 20.60 4.51
N PRO A 48 -2.93 21.60 3.69
CA PRO A 48 -2.25 21.35 2.43
C PRO A 48 -0.86 20.72 2.62
N GLN A 49 -0.24 20.92 3.78
CA GLN A 49 1.04 20.31 4.13
C GLN A 49 1.00 19.88 5.60
N ALA A 50 1.38 18.63 5.89
CA ALA A 50 1.59 18.21 7.27
C ALA A 50 2.65 17.12 7.39
N SER A 51 3.20 17.01 8.59
CA SER A 51 4.09 15.92 9.00
C SER A 51 3.36 15.01 9.98
N ILE A 52 3.43 13.71 9.76
CA ILE A 52 2.80 12.69 10.59
C ILE A 52 3.89 11.80 11.17
N GLU A 53 4.06 11.84 12.49
CA GLU A 53 5.06 11.03 13.19
C GLU A 53 4.54 9.62 13.44
N SER A 54 5.36 8.61 13.11
CA SER A 54 5.05 7.19 13.28
C SER A 54 6.31 6.43 13.77
N GLY A 55 6.58 6.50 15.07
CA GLY A 55 7.72 5.81 15.69
C GLY A 55 9.07 6.29 15.15
N LEU A 56 9.79 5.41 14.44
CA LEU A 56 11.11 5.69 13.86
C LEU A 56 11.05 6.46 12.54
N TYR A 57 9.85 6.61 11.97
CA TYR A 57 9.63 7.26 10.69
C TYR A 57 8.69 8.45 10.82
N THR A 58 8.84 9.39 9.90
CA THR A 58 7.94 10.51 9.71
C THR A 58 7.40 10.45 8.28
N ILE A 59 6.10 10.65 8.14
CA ILE A 59 5.42 10.74 6.86
C ILE A 59 5.19 12.22 6.59
N HIS A 60 5.68 12.73 5.47
CA HIS A 60 5.38 14.07 5.02
C HIS A 60 4.45 13.99 3.82
N TYR A 61 3.43 14.84 3.79
CA TYR A 61 2.57 14.95 2.61
C TYR A 61 2.35 16.41 2.21
N LEU A 62 2.21 16.61 0.91
CA LEU A 62 1.88 17.84 0.23
C LEU A 62 0.65 17.58 -0.65
N ILE A 63 -0.42 18.32 -0.43
CA ILE A 63 -1.63 18.32 -1.25
C ILE A 63 -1.53 19.51 -2.22
N ALA A 64 -1.58 19.22 -3.51
CA ALA A 64 -1.69 20.20 -4.58
C ALA A 64 -2.95 19.89 -5.39
N ASP A 65 -3.96 20.76 -5.29
CA ASP A 65 -5.30 20.59 -5.87
C ASP A 65 -6.00 19.29 -5.47
N ALA A 66 -5.87 18.23 -6.28
CA ALA A 66 -6.38 16.89 -5.97
C ALA A 66 -5.31 15.80 -5.97
N LEU A 67 -4.05 16.19 -6.07
CA LEU A 67 -2.89 15.31 -5.96
C LEU A 67 -2.33 15.38 -4.55
N VAL A 68 -1.88 14.22 -4.07
CA VAL A 68 -1.21 14.03 -2.79
C VAL A 68 0.16 13.45 -3.10
N PHE A 69 1.19 14.22 -2.79
CA PHE A 69 2.59 13.81 -2.82
C PHE A 69 2.98 13.43 -1.40
N LEU A 70 3.44 12.21 -1.20
CA LEU A 70 3.77 11.68 0.11
C LEU A 70 5.15 11.03 0.08
N CYS A 71 5.94 11.28 1.13
CA CYS A 71 7.18 10.55 1.35
C CYS A 71 7.25 10.03 2.79
N ILE A 72 7.85 8.85 2.93
CA ILE A 72 8.23 8.26 4.22
C ILE A 72 9.72 8.53 4.38
N CYS A 73 10.12 9.13 5.48
CA CYS A 73 11.52 9.33 5.82
C CYS A 73 11.80 8.87 7.25
N ASP A 74 13.08 8.62 7.57
CA ASP A 74 13.47 8.43 8.96
C ASP A 74 13.19 9.70 9.77
N LYS A 75 12.89 9.54 11.06
CA LYS A 75 12.57 10.66 11.96
C LYS A 75 13.67 11.72 12.05
N SER A 76 14.93 11.33 11.85
CA SER A 76 16.09 12.23 11.86
C SER A 76 16.24 13.07 10.59
N TYR A 77 15.47 12.78 9.54
CA TYR A 77 15.59 13.50 8.27
C TYR A 77 15.03 14.93 8.38
N PRO A 78 15.74 15.97 7.89
CA PRO A 78 15.27 17.34 8.01
C PRO A 78 13.94 17.57 7.28
N ARG A 79 12.97 18.12 8.02
CA ARG A 79 11.63 18.43 7.50
C ARG A 79 11.68 19.36 6.27
N LYS A 80 12.54 20.40 6.31
CA LYS A 80 12.70 21.35 5.21
C LYS A 80 13.02 20.61 3.90
N LEU A 81 14.03 19.75 3.93
CA LEU A 81 14.43 18.95 2.79
C LEU A 81 13.32 18.01 2.29
N ALA A 82 12.54 17.40 3.18
CA ALA A 82 11.42 16.55 2.79
C ALA A 82 10.35 17.32 2.01
N PHE A 83 9.99 18.53 2.43
CA PHE A 83 9.01 19.36 1.71
C PHE A 83 9.58 19.95 0.42
N THR A 84 10.86 20.35 0.40
CA THR A 84 11.51 20.76 -0.85
C THR A 84 11.47 19.64 -1.88
N TYR A 85 11.82 18.42 -1.45
CA TYR A 85 11.73 17.23 -2.29
C TYR A 85 10.31 17.01 -2.84
N LEU A 86 9.27 17.09 -1.99
CA LEU A 86 7.88 16.94 -2.45
C LEU A 86 7.45 18.05 -3.40
N SER A 87 7.94 19.29 -3.19
CA SER A 87 7.66 20.43 -4.06
C SER A 87 8.27 20.24 -5.45
N ASP A 88 9.52 19.77 -5.53
CA ASP A 88 10.18 19.46 -6.80
C ASP A 88 9.43 18.37 -7.56
N LEU A 89 8.99 17.31 -6.86
CA LEU A 89 8.16 16.28 -7.47
C LEU A 89 6.82 16.81 -7.96
N CYS A 90 6.18 17.70 -7.20
CA CYS A 90 4.92 18.31 -7.59
C CYS A 90 5.08 19.16 -8.85
N SER A 91 6.09 20.03 -8.88
CA SER A 91 6.38 20.90 -10.02
C SER A 91 6.68 20.08 -11.27
N GLU A 92 7.55 19.07 -11.18
CA GLU A 92 7.88 18.23 -12.33
C GLU A 92 6.64 17.44 -12.78
N PHE A 93 5.93 16.76 -11.87
CA PHE A 93 4.79 15.93 -12.24
C PHE A 93 3.68 16.73 -12.94
N THR A 94 3.37 17.92 -12.45
CA THR A 94 2.35 18.80 -13.04
C THR A 94 2.80 19.47 -14.32
N THR A 95 4.12 19.58 -14.56
CA THR A 95 4.69 20.07 -15.82
C THR A 95 4.74 18.97 -16.88
N THR A 96 5.13 17.75 -16.51
CA THR A 96 5.25 16.60 -17.43
C THR A 96 3.89 16.08 -17.87
N TYR A 97 2.91 15.99 -16.96
CA TYR A 97 1.61 15.40 -17.24
C TYR A 97 0.49 16.43 -17.18
N PRO A 98 -0.32 16.59 -18.23
CA PRO A 98 -1.48 17.48 -18.21
C PRO A 98 -2.53 17.05 -17.18
N SER A 99 -3.22 18.03 -16.60
CA SER A 99 -4.26 17.78 -15.58
C SER A 99 -5.39 16.88 -16.05
N GLN A 100 -5.76 16.96 -17.33
CA GLN A 100 -6.78 16.11 -17.91
C GLN A 100 -6.43 14.62 -17.85
N GLN A 101 -5.14 14.27 -17.90
CA GLN A 101 -4.68 12.88 -17.88
C GLN A 101 -4.78 12.31 -16.46
N TYR A 102 -4.18 12.98 -15.47
CA TYR A 102 -4.17 12.48 -14.10
C TYR A 102 -5.52 12.66 -13.38
N MET A 103 -6.36 13.63 -13.78
CA MET A 103 -7.71 13.79 -13.23
C MET A 103 -8.78 12.93 -13.92
N SER A 104 -8.44 12.23 -15.01
CA SER A 104 -9.41 11.40 -15.74
C SER A 104 -10.06 10.34 -14.83
N ALA A 105 -11.37 10.16 -14.98
CA ALA A 105 -12.11 9.09 -14.29
C ALA A 105 -11.72 7.69 -14.77
N THR A 106 -11.15 7.58 -15.98
CA THR A 106 -10.67 6.31 -16.56
C THR A 106 -9.19 6.04 -16.25
N CYS A 107 -8.55 6.90 -15.44
CA CYS A 107 -7.16 6.72 -15.05
C CYS A 107 -7.00 5.40 -14.27
N ARG A 108 -6.03 4.59 -14.69
CA ARG A 108 -5.72 3.31 -14.04
C ARG A 108 -4.78 3.52 -12.85
N PRO A 109 -4.79 2.63 -11.85
CA PRO A 109 -3.75 2.60 -10.83
C PRO A 109 -2.37 2.48 -11.49
N PHE A 110 -1.39 3.21 -10.96
CA PHE A 110 -0.02 3.24 -11.47
C PHE A 110 0.09 3.66 -12.93
N ALA A 111 -0.82 4.49 -13.45
CA ALA A 111 -0.75 4.95 -14.84
C ALA A 111 0.52 5.75 -15.20
N PHE A 112 1.25 6.24 -14.19
CA PHE A 112 2.41 7.11 -14.37
C PHE A 112 3.70 6.46 -13.82
N VAL A 113 3.85 5.14 -13.97
CA VAL A 113 5.04 4.40 -13.49
C VAL A 113 6.37 4.96 -14.00
N GLU A 114 6.39 5.54 -15.20
CA GLU A 114 7.62 6.08 -15.81
C GLU A 114 8.23 7.22 -14.99
N PHE A 115 7.39 7.93 -14.23
CA PHE A 115 7.81 9.00 -13.32
C PHE A 115 8.69 8.49 -12.17
N ASP A 116 8.70 7.18 -11.89
CA ASP A 116 9.59 6.58 -10.89
C ASP A 116 11.08 6.91 -11.18
N THR A 117 11.47 6.97 -12.45
CA THR A 117 12.85 7.35 -12.83
C THR A 117 13.24 8.72 -12.29
N PHE A 118 12.32 9.68 -12.36
CA PHE A 118 12.53 11.02 -11.81
C PHE A 118 12.53 10.98 -10.28
N ILE A 119 11.56 10.28 -9.68
CA ILE A 119 11.47 10.10 -8.22
C ILE A 119 12.79 9.56 -7.66
N GLN A 120 13.34 8.50 -8.26
CA GLN A 120 14.59 7.87 -7.81
C GLN A 120 15.80 8.80 -7.97
N ARG A 121 15.91 9.51 -9.11
CA ARG A 121 16.99 10.47 -9.36
C ARG A 121 16.97 11.59 -8.33
N THR A 122 15.81 12.21 -8.15
CA THR A 122 15.62 13.31 -7.19
C THR A 122 15.85 12.81 -5.77
N LYS A 123 15.32 11.63 -5.40
CA LYS A 123 15.57 11.00 -4.09
C LYS A 123 17.07 10.85 -3.79
N LYS A 124 17.88 10.41 -4.75
CA LYS A 124 19.34 10.29 -4.59
C LYS A 124 20.00 11.64 -4.35
N THR A 125 19.63 12.68 -5.09
CA THR A 125 20.13 14.05 -4.88
C THR A 125 19.82 14.56 -3.48
N TYR A 126 18.62 14.27 -2.96
CA TYR A 126 18.18 14.69 -1.62
C TYR A 126 18.70 13.80 -0.48
N GLN A 127 19.31 12.66 -0.80
CA GLN A 127 20.03 11.81 0.15
C GLN A 127 21.52 12.18 0.25
N ASP A 128 22.11 12.74 -0.81
CA ASP A 128 23.49 13.23 -0.81
C ASP A 128 23.62 14.52 0.01
N THR A 129 24.32 14.43 1.14
CA THR A 129 24.57 15.53 2.08
C THR A 129 25.34 16.70 1.46
N ARG A 130 26.16 16.48 0.41
CA ARG A 130 26.91 17.57 -0.25
C ARG A 130 26.03 18.34 -1.22
N ALA A 131 25.15 17.66 -1.93
CA ALA A 131 24.20 18.28 -2.86
C ALA A 131 23.14 19.10 -2.09
N THR A 132 22.66 18.57 -0.97
CA THR A 132 21.64 19.23 -0.13
C THR A 132 22.13 20.53 0.51
N GLN A 133 23.41 20.65 0.90
CA GLN A 133 23.96 21.92 1.40
C GLN A 133 23.97 23.05 0.37
N ASN A 134 24.07 22.72 -0.92
CA ASN A 134 23.98 23.71 -2.00
C ASN A 134 22.50 24.05 -2.30
N LEU A 135 21.61 23.07 -2.24
CA LEU A 135 20.16 23.28 -2.39
C LEU A 135 19.58 24.12 -1.26
N ASP A 136 20.01 23.91 -0.01
CA ASP A 136 19.55 24.68 1.15
C ASP A 136 19.88 26.18 1.04
N LYS A 137 20.98 26.53 0.35
CA LYS A 137 21.37 27.92 0.05
C LYS A 137 20.58 28.52 -1.13
N LEU A 138 20.12 27.68 -2.05
CA LEU A 138 19.36 28.11 -3.23
C LEU A 138 17.86 28.25 -2.93
N ASN A 139 17.33 27.49 -1.99
CA ASN A 139 15.90 27.45 -1.64
C ASN A 139 15.51 28.32 -0.44
N ASP A 140 15.92 29.60 -0.47
CA ASP A 140 15.45 30.63 0.48
C ASP A 140 13.97 31.02 0.28
N GLU A 141 13.28 30.46 -0.73
CA GLU A 141 11.85 30.69 -1.01
C GLU A 141 10.90 29.78 -0.22
N LEU A 142 11.38 28.66 0.35
CA LEU A 142 10.58 27.82 1.27
C LEU A 142 10.55 28.42 2.68
N LYS A 143 10.03 29.65 2.79
CA LYS A 143 10.08 30.46 4.02
C LYS A 143 9.22 29.97 5.17
N ASP A 144 8.33 28.99 4.96
CA ASP A 144 7.27 28.69 5.95
C ASP A 144 7.11 27.20 6.31
N VAL A 145 8.15 26.37 6.16
CA VAL A 145 8.09 24.96 6.65
C VAL A 145 7.87 24.88 8.17
N THR A 146 8.19 25.95 8.91
CA THR A 146 7.94 26.08 10.36
C THR A 146 6.45 26.13 10.72
N LYS A 147 5.56 26.56 9.80
CA LYS A 147 4.11 26.58 10.02
C LYS A 147 3.43 25.23 9.75
N VAL A 148 4.18 24.25 9.24
CA VAL A 148 3.64 22.93 8.89
C VAL A 148 3.21 22.17 10.15
N MET A 149 1.94 21.82 10.20
CA MET A 149 1.36 21.07 11.31
C MET A 149 2.03 19.70 11.46
N THR A 150 2.34 19.33 12.70
CA THR A 150 2.84 17.99 13.03
C THR A 150 1.77 17.25 13.82
N LYS A 151 1.42 16.04 13.40
CA LYS A 151 0.46 15.18 14.10
C LYS A 151 1.10 13.83 14.38
N ASN A 152 0.67 13.19 15.45
CA ASN A 152 1.03 11.80 15.68
C ASN A 152 0.09 10.87 14.89
N ILE A 153 0.61 9.76 14.36
CA ILE A 153 -0.18 8.83 13.54
C ILE A 153 -1.22 8.08 14.35
N GLU A 154 -0.91 7.70 15.59
CA GLU A 154 -1.84 7.00 16.47
C GLU A 154 -3.09 7.86 16.71
N ASP A 155 -2.94 9.17 16.95
CA ASP A 155 -4.06 10.10 17.12
C ASP A 155 -4.92 10.23 15.85
N LEU A 156 -4.30 10.17 14.67
CA LEU A 156 -5.00 10.23 13.39
C LEU A 156 -5.78 8.94 13.08
N LEU A 157 -5.26 7.78 13.49
CA LEU A 157 -5.85 6.48 13.20
C LEU A 157 -6.92 6.08 14.23
N TYR A 158 -6.72 6.38 15.52
CA TYR A 158 -7.67 6.02 16.58
C TYR A 158 -9.03 6.71 16.45
N ARG A 159 -9.10 7.85 15.78
CA ARG A 159 -10.34 8.64 15.67
C ARG A 159 -11.37 8.06 14.69
N GLY A 160 -11.15 6.88 14.11
CA GLY A 160 -12.19 6.22 13.32
C GLY A 160 -11.99 4.73 12.99
N ASP A 161 -11.23 3.98 13.79
CA ASP A 161 -10.86 2.58 13.51
C ASP A 161 -11.91 1.53 13.96
N ASN A 162 -13.04 1.93 14.56
CA ASN A 162 -14.08 0.99 15.01
C ASN A 162 -15.03 0.49 13.91
N LEU A 163 -15.01 1.05 12.69
CA LEU A 163 -15.99 0.70 11.64
C LEU A 163 -15.44 -0.20 10.52
N GLU A 164 -14.14 -0.15 10.21
CA GLU A 164 -13.59 -0.87 9.04
C GLU A 164 -12.90 -2.20 9.42
N ARG A 165 -12.29 -2.29 10.61
CA ARG A 165 -11.70 -3.55 11.12
C ARG A 165 -12.69 -4.68 11.31
N MET A 166 -13.99 -4.39 11.47
CA MET A 166 -15.03 -5.40 11.60
C MET A 166 -15.38 -6.05 10.24
N GLY A 167 -15.22 -5.35 9.12
CA GLY A 167 -15.56 -5.85 7.78
C GLY A 167 -14.51 -6.81 7.20
N GLU A 168 -13.24 -6.43 7.28
CA GLU A 168 -12.14 -7.22 6.70
C GLU A 168 -11.80 -8.47 7.55
N MET A 169 -11.85 -8.35 8.88
CA MET A 169 -11.65 -9.49 9.78
C MET A 169 -12.81 -10.51 9.66
N SER A 170 -14.06 -10.04 9.51
CA SER A 170 -15.22 -10.91 9.25
C SER A 170 -15.18 -11.56 7.87
N GLY A 171 -14.66 -10.86 6.85
CA GLY A 171 -14.49 -11.37 5.50
C GLY A 171 -13.50 -12.53 5.42
N ARG A 172 -12.29 -12.33 5.97
CA ARG A 172 -11.23 -13.35 5.99
C ARG A 172 -11.60 -14.56 6.85
N LEU A 173 -12.22 -14.36 8.02
CA LEU A 173 -12.70 -15.47 8.87
C LEU A 173 -13.81 -16.30 8.20
N ARG A 174 -14.74 -15.67 7.47
CA ARG A 174 -15.81 -16.39 6.74
C ARG A 174 -15.28 -17.13 5.51
N GLU A 175 -14.30 -16.56 4.82
CA GLU A 175 -13.66 -17.17 3.65
C GLU A 175 -12.78 -18.36 4.06
N ASP A 176 -11.97 -18.20 5.10
CA ASP A 176 -11.16 -19.26 5.66
C ASP A 176 -12.03 -20.38 6.25
N SER A 177 -13.11 -20.06 6.98
CA SER A 177 -14.06 -21.07 7.48
C SER A 177 -14.73 -21.86 6.36
N LYS A 178 -15.10 -21.22 5.24
CA LYS A 178 -15.64 -21.92 4.06
C LYS A 178 -14.59 -22.82 3.42
N LYS A 179 -13.32 -22.39 3.38
CA LYS A 179 -12.20 -23.18 2.86
C LYS A 179 -11.92 -24.41 3.73
N TYR A 180 -11.88 -24.26 5.06
CA TYR A 180 -11.73 -25.38 6.00
C TYR A 180 -12.91 -26.36 5.94
N ARG A 181 -14.15 -25.87 5.83
CA ARG A 181 -15.34 -26.73 5.64
C ARG A 181 -15.26 -27.55 4.36
N LYS A 182 -14.87 -26.93 3.24
CA LYS A 182 -14.72 -27.63 1.95
C LYS A 182 -13.59 -28.66 1.99
N ALA A 183 -12.47 -28.32 2.62
CA ALA A 183 -11.35 -29.25 2.81
C ALA A 183 -11.75 -30.46 3.67
N ALA A 184 -12.45 -30.24 4.79
CA ALA A 184 -12.90 -31.30 5.68
C ALA A 184 -13.89 -32.28 5.00
N VAL A 185 -14.83 -31.77 4.21
CA VAL A 185 -15.78 -32.63 3.46
C VAL A 185 -15.05 -33.48 2.41
N ARG A 186 -14.07 -32.90 1.70
CA ARG A 186 -13.27 -33.64 0.72
C ARG A 186 -12.47 -34.76 1.39
N ILE A 187 -11.81 -34.45 2.51
CA ILE A 187 -11.03 -35.43 3.28
C ILE A 187 -11.93 -36.57 3.76
N ASN A 188 -13.15 -36.28 4.24
CA ASN A 188 -14.09 -37.32 4.67
C ASN A 188 -14.53 -38.24 3.52
N TRP A 189 -14.73 -37.67 2.32
CA TRP A 189 -15.07 -38.44 1.12
C TRP A 189 -13.91 -39.31 0.63
N GLU A 190 -12.68 -38.77 0.65
CA GLU A 190 -11.48 -39.52 0.29
C GLU A 190 -11.22 -40.67 1.27
N LEU A 191 -11.43 -40.45 2.57
CA LEU A 191 -11.34 -41.49 3.60
C LEU A 191 -12.39 -42.59 3.40
N LEU A 192 -13.65 -42.21 3.15
CA LEU A 192 -14.73 -43.16 2.86
C LEU A 192 -14.44 -43.99 1.62
N LEU A 193 -14.01 -43.37 0.53
CA LEU A 193 -13.72 -44.06 -0.73
C LEU A 193 -12.55 -45.06 -0.56
N LYS A 194 -11.51 -44.66 0.19
CA LYS A 194 -10.35 -45.52 0.46
C LYS A 194 -10.71 -46.69 1.38
N GLN A 195 -11.62 -46.51 2.34
CA GLN A 195 -12.03 -47.55 3.28
C GLN A 195 -13.01 -48.56 2.64
N TYR A 196 -14.02 -48.08 1.91
CA TYR A 196 -15.10 -48.93 1.38
C TYR A 196 -14.88 -49.38 -0.07
N GLY A 197 -14.02 -48.70 -0.83
CA GLY A 197 -13.71 -49.03 -2.23
C GLY A 197 -13.26 -50.48 -2.45
N PRO A 198 -12.27 -51.01 -1.68
CA PRO A 198 -11.81 -52.39 -1.83
C PRO A 198 -12.90 -53.42 -1.54
N VAL A 199 -13.73 -53.18 -0.52
CA VAL A 199 -14.82 -54.08 -0.14
C VAL A 199 -15.90 -54.11 -1.22
N ALA A 200 -16.29 -52.94 -1.74
CA ALA A 200 -17.25 -52.84 -2.84
C ALA A 200 -16.74 -53.55 -4.10
N ALA A 201 -15.45 -53.41 -4.43
CA ALA A 201 -14.84 -54.09 -5.57
C ALA A 201 -14.85 -55.62 -5.42
N LEU A 202 -14.55 -56.15 -4.23
CA LEU A 202 -14.60 -57.59 -3.97
C LEU A 202 -16.03 -58.14 -4.06
N VAL A 203 -17.02 -57.44 -3.49
CA VAL A 203 -18.44 -57.82 -3.62
C VAL A 203 -18.87 -57.81 -5.08
N PHE A 204 -18.48 -56.79 -5.84
CA PHE A 204 -18.78 -56.69 -7.27
C PHE A 204 -18.18 -57.87 -8.05
N ILE A 205 -16.91 -58.21 -7.82
CA ILE A 205 -16.26 -59.36 -8.46
C ILE A 205 -17.00 -60.66 -8.10
N MET A 206 -17.40 -60.83 -6.84
CA MET A 206 -18.12 -62.02 -6.38
C MET A 206 -19.49 -62.16 -7.05
N VAL A 207 -20.24 -61.07 -7.20
CA VAL A 207 -21.54 -61.05 -7.90
C VAL A 207 -21.36 -61.39 -9.38
N VAL A 208 -20.37 -60.80 -10.06
CA VAL A 208 -20.07 -61.09 -11.46
C VAL A 208 -19.71 -62.57 -11.65
N PHE A 209 -18.91 -63.14 -10.74
CA PHE A 209 -18.53 -64.54 -10.79
C PHE A 209 -19.73 -65.47 -10.62
N ILE A 210 -20.62 -65.18 -9.67
CA ILE A 210 -21.87 -65.95 -9.47
C ILE A 210 -22.75 -65.87 -10.71
N TRP A 211 -22.90 -64.67 -11.28
CA TRP A 211 -23.70 -64.48 -12.48
C TRP A 211 -23.15 -65.28 -13.67
N TRP A 212 -21.85 -65.21 -13.92
CA TRP A 212 -21.18 -65.98 -14.99
C TRP A 212 -21.18 -67.50 -14.76
N ARG A 213 -21.32 -67.94 -13.51
CA ARG A 213 -21.31 -69.37 -13.15
C ARG A 213 -22.69 -70.03 -13.27
N PHE A 214 -23.77 -69.24 -13.13
CA PHE A 214 -25.16 -69.73 -13.08
C PHE A 214 -26.00 -69.39 -14.32
N PHE A 215 -25.58 -68.41 -15.13
CA PHE A 215 -26.13 -68.09 -16.45
C PHE A 215 -25.09 -68.33 -17.53
#